data_AF-A0A962W5L1-F1
#
_entry.id   AF-A0A962W5L1-F1
#
_cell.length_a   1.000
_cell.length_b   1.000
_cell.length_c   1.000
_cell.angle_alpha   90.00
_cell.angle_beta   90.00
_cell.angle_gamma   90.00
#
_symmetry.space_group_name_H-M   'P 1'
#
loop_
_entity.id
_entity.type
_entity.pdbx_description
1 polymer ?
#
loop_
_entity_poly.entity_id
_entity_poly.type
_entity_poly.pdbx_seq_one_letter_code
_entity_poly.pdbx_strand_id
1 'polypeptide(L)'
;MQALIEMVQRNCDICDARHGSDFGMCTYLLKMRELYRWERGLPLGAPLGKDDVGDWLTMREAHLENLQGADFAELPIGGQSVDPFDAEAVNDAIAVHGLVYSAGLVDGARPHFFLAELESERRADSGFLLRVSGRELARCLSAPPAMTRGSTIFLRRESLRRFLWEKYESWLWSRPDNAMARALAFYPFDTALDDALDTMTTAEMAVIEAHEQGEYHAGLDLGEDWEAMLLDISLTPAELMARAVRDHLADCTHTLPMLLASGREPSLHLFVANLGAMRKQLFPSVVTAYQDWVDAGDGAAFLDLTRRAADHWHALALRLLALHA
;
A
#
# COMPACT_ATOMS: atom_id res chain seq x y z
N MET A 1 10.40 -15.43 -20.43
CA MET A 1 10.31 -14.77 -19.12
C MET A 1 10.90 -13.37 -19.15
N GLN A 2 12.17 -13.19 -19.53
CA GLN A 2 12.80 -11.86 -19.61
C GLN A 2 11.98 -10.83 -20.42
N ALA A 3 11.50 -11.20 -21.61
CA ALA A 3 10.67 -10.32 -22.44
C ALA A 3 9.35 -9.89 -21.76
N LEU A 4 8.75 -10.73 -20.92
CA LEU A 4 7.58 -10.37 -20.14
C LEU A 4 7.95 -9.34 -19.07
N ILE A 5 9.02 -9.59 -18.31
CA ILE A 5 9.51 -8.68 -17.26
C ILE A 5 9.77 -7.29 -17.84
N GLU A 6 10.49 -7.22 -18.97
CA GLU A 6 10.80 -5.98 -19.67
C GLU A 6 9.53 -5.27 -20.17
N MET A 7 8.54 -6.01 -20.67
CA MET A 7 7.30 -5.42 -21.12
C MET A 7 6.43 -4.89 -19.97
N VAL A 8 6.35 -5.62 -18.86
CA VAL A 8 5.66 -5.12 -17.67
C VAL A 8 6.37 -3.87 -17.15
N GLN A 9 7.70 -3.87 -17.07
CA GLN A 9 8.44 -2.68 -16.63
C GLN A 9 8.24 -1.49 -17.58
N ARG A 10 8.17 -1.73 -18.90
CA ARG A 10 7.84 -0.68 -19.87
C ARG A 10 6.47 -0.08 -19.58
N ASN A 11 5.45 -0.90 -19.30
CA ASN A 11 4.11 -0.41 -18.96
C ASN A 11 4.13 0.36 -17.62
N CYS A 12 4.93 -0.08 -16.63
CA CYS A 12 5.17 0.67 -15.40
C CYS A 12 5.80 2.06 -15.69
N ASP A 13 6.83 2.11 -16.54
CA ASP A 13 7.51 3.34 -16.92
C ASP A 13 6.56 4.30 -17.67
N ILE A 14 5.64 3.78 -18.49
CA ILE A 14 4.59 4.60 -19.13
C ILE A 14 3.66 5.21 -18.08
N CYS A 15 3.27 4.46 -17.05
CA CYS A 15 2.50 5.02 -15.93
C CYS A 15 3.27 6.14 -15.23
N ASP A 16 4.55 5.90 -14.94
CA ASP A 16 5.41 6.85 -14.24
C ASP A 16 5.69 8.10 -15.09
N ALA A 17 5.79 7.97 -16.42
CA ALA A 17 5.90 9.09 -17.34
C ALA A 17 4.65 9.98 -17.36
N ARG A 18 3.46 9.37 -17.24
CA ARG A 18 2.18 10.09 -17.26
C ARG A 18 1.83 10.73 -15.93
N HIS A 19 2.23 10.11 -14.82
CA HIS A 19 1.75 10.45 -13.47
C HIS A 19 2.86 10.82 -12.49
N GLY A 20 4.13 10.73 -12.88
CA GLY A 20 5.26 11.07 -12.01
C GLY A 20 5.24 12.53 -11.55
N SER A 21 4.77 13.44 -12.41
CA SER A 21 4.60 14.87 -12.11
C SER A 21 3.49 15.18 -11.12
N ASP A 22 2.61 14.22 -10.81
CA ASP A 22 1.54 14.40 -9.81
C ASP A 22 2.13 14.47 -8.39
N PHE A 23 3.34 13.95 -8.19
CA PHE A 23 4.05 14.07 -6.94
C PHE A 23 4.67 15.46 -6.78
N GLY A 24 4.58 16.02 -5.58
CA GLY A 24 5.43 17.16 -5.22
C GLY A 24 6.91 16.81 -5.35
N MET A 25 7.74 17.78 -5.74
CA MET A 25 9.17 17.59 -6.05
C MET A 25 9.93 16.76 -5.00
N CYS A 26 9.74 17.05 -3.71
CA CYS A 26 10.40 16.29 -2.64
C CYS A 26 9.98 14.81 -2.65
N THR A 27 8.68 14.53 -2.76
CA THR A 27 8.16 13.15 -2.81
C THR A 27 8.65 12.43 -4.06
N TYR A 28 8.65 13.09 -5.21
CA TYR A 28 9.18 12.53 -6.45
C TYR A 28 10.64 12.10 -6.31
N LEU A 29 11.50 12.98 -5.81
CA LEU A 29 12.93 12.69 -5.61
C LEU A 29 13.17 11.57 -4.59
N LEU A 30 12.37 11.49 -3.52
CA LEU A 30 12.44 10.37 -2.56
C LEU A 30 12.10 9.04 -3.24
N LYS A 31 11.03 9.02 -4.06
CA LYS A 31 10.62 7.81 -4.79
C LYS A 31 11.65 7.42 -5.85
N MET A 32 12.22 8.37 -6.58
CA MET A 32 13.27 8.10 -7.58
C MET A 32 14.53 7.52 -6.92
N ARG A 33 14.92 8.05 -5.75
CA ARG A 33 16.03 7.50 -4.96
C ARG A 33 15.76 6.05 -4.53
N GLU A 34 14.53 5.74 -4.15
CA GLU A 34 14.14 4.37 -3.80
C GLU A 34 14.13 3.46 -5.04
N LEU A 35 13.56 3.91 -6.14
CA LEU A 35 13.52 3.15 -7.40
C LEU A 35 14.93 2.84 -7.90
N TYR A 36 15.87 3.78 -7.80
CA TYR A 36 17.29 3.55 -8.08
C TYR A 36 17.85 2.40 -7.22
N ARG A 37 17.58 2.43 -5.91
CA ARG A 37 18.04 1.38 -4.98
C ARG A 37 17.48 0.01 -5.37
N TRP A 38 16.19 -0.05 -5.71
CA TRP A 38 15.52 -1.26 -6.18
C TRP A 38 16.13 -1.79 -7.48
N GLU A 39 16.24 -0.95 -8.51
CA GLU A 39 16.75 -1.33 -9.83
C GLU A 39 18.20 -1.85 -9.77
N ARG A 40 19.01 -1.28 -8.86
CA ARG A 40 20.40 -1.70 -8.65
C ARG A 40 20.56 -2.89 -7.69
N GLY A 41 19.48 -3.38 -7.08
CA GLY A 41 19.53 -4.45 -6.09
C GLY A 41 20.38 -4.11 -4.86
N LEU A 42 20.42 -2.83 -4.48
CA LEU A 42 21.26 -2.36 -3.37
C LEU A 42 20.60 -2.70 -2.01
N PRO A 43 21.37 -3.13 -0.99
CA PRO A 43 20.85 -3.35 0.36
C PRO A 43 20.18 -2.10 0.94
N LEU A 44 19.16 -2.27 1.77
CA LEU A 44 18.55 -1.15 2.50
C LEU A 44 19.58 -0.61 3.52
N GLY A 45 19.65 0.72 3.67
CA GLY A 45 20.66 1.39 4.51
C GLY A 45 22.04 1.59 3.87
N ALA A 46 22.35 0.97 2.72
CA ALA A 46 23.60 1.23 2.02
C ALA A 46 23.67 2.70 1.56
N PRO A 47 24.80 3.41 1.74
CA PRO A 47 24.94 4.78 1.26
C PRO A 47 24.82 4.83 -0.26
N LEU A 48 24.21 5.88 -0.78
CA LEU A 48 24.08 6.11 -2.22
C LEU A 48 25.06 7.19 -2.67
N GLY A 49 25.81 6.94 -3.74
CA GLY A 49 26.67 7.93 -4.36
C GLY A 49 25.84 9.06 -4.95
N LYS A 50 26.11 10.31 -4.57
CA LYS A 50 25.33 11.46 -5.03
C LYS A 50 25.37 11.61 -6.56
N ASP A 51 26.56 11.46 -7.14
CA ASP A 51 26.77 11.59 -8.58
C ASP A 51 26.10 10.42 -9.32
N ASP A 52 26.24 9.18 -8.81
CA ASP A 52 25.59 8.00 -9.41
C ASP A 52 24.07 8.11 -9.46
N VAL A 53 23.45 8.62 -8.38
CA VAL A 53 22.00 8.85 -8.30
C VAL A 53 21.60 10.00 -9.23
N GLY A 54 22.39 11.08 -9.29
CA GLY A 54 22.11 12.22 -10.16
C GLY A 54 22.18 11.88 -11.65
N ASP A 55 23.21 11.12 -12.05
CA ASP A 55 23.39 10.65 -13.42
C ASP A 55 22.25 9.69 -13.82
N TRP A 56 21.90 8.75 -12.93
CA TRP A 56 20.77 7.84 -13.18
C TRP A 56 19.44 8.60 -13.23
N LEU A 57 19.22 9.59 -12.37
CA LEU A 57 17.99 10.38 -12.35
C LEU A 57 17.80 11.09 -13.69
N THR A 58 18.86 11.74 -14.19
CA THR A 58 18.85 12.42 -15.49
C THR A 58 18.52 11.45 -16.63
N MET A 59 19.15 10.28 -16.64
CA MET A 59 18.88 9.22 -17.63
C MET A 59 17.42 8.73 -17.53
N ARG A 60 16.92 8.51 -16.31
CA ARG A 60 15.57 8.00 -16.06
C ARG A 60 14.52 9.02 -16.48
N GLU A 61 14.70 10.30 -16.15
CA GLU A 61 13.80 11.38 -16.58
C GLU A 61 13.73 11.47 -18.11
N ALA A 62 14.88 11.47 -18.80
CA ALA A 62 14.92 11.46 -20.27
C ALA A 62 14.23 10.23 -20.87
N HIS A 63 14.34 9.06 -20.23
CA HIS A 63 13.60 7.86 -20.64
C HIS A 63 12.08 8.03 -20.49
N LEU A 64 11.62 8.55 -19.35
CA LEU A 64 10.20 8.76 -19.08
C LEU A 64 9.59 9.82 -20.01
N GLU A 65 10.32 10.90 -20.32
CA GLU A 65 9.88 11.91 -21.30
C GLU A 65 9.54 11.30 -22.67
N ASN A 66 10.33 10.32 -23.10
CA ASN A 66 10.09 9.61 -24.37
C ASN A 66 8.87 8.66 -24.34
N LEU A 67 8.29 8.39 -23.17
CA LEU A 67 7.17 7.47 -22.97
C LEU A 67 5.84 8.18 -22.67
N GLN A 68 5.83 9.49 -22.45
CA GLN A 68 4.63 10.23 -22.01
C GLN A 68 3.43 10.04 -22.94
N GLY A 69 3.67 9.97 -24.26
CA GLY A 69 2.64 9.73 -25.28
C GLY A 69 2.55 8.29 -25.79
N ALA A 70 3.30 7.34 -25.21
CA ALA A 70 3.31 5.95 -25.66
C ALA A 70 2.08 5.19 -25.13
N ASP A 71 1.52 4.28 -25.93
CA ASP A 71 0.46 3.38 -25.49
C ASP A 71 0.99 2.19 -24.69
N PHE A 72 0.15 1.65 -23.80
CA PHE A 72 0.45 0.40 -23.11
C PHE A 72 0.56 -0.75 -24.12
N ALA A 73 1.56 -1.60 -23.92
CA ALA A 73 1.86 -2.69 -24.83
C ALA A 73 1.35 -4.03 -24.29
N GLU A 74 0.93 -4.89 -25.21
CA GLU A 74 0.55 -6.28 -24.92
C GLU A 74 1.73 -7.08 -24.36
N LEU A 75 1.41 -8.02 -23.46
CA LEU A 75 2.38 -8.81 -22.72
C LEU A 75 2.72 -10.11 -23.49
N PRO A 76 4.00 -10.34 -23.83
CA PRO A 76 4.40 -11.56 -24.53
C PRO A 76 4.54 -12.74 -23.57
N ILE A 77 3.60 -13.69 -23.61
CA ILE A 77 3.56 -14.85 -22.72
C ILE A 77 3.37 -16.12 -23.55
N GLY A 78 4.31 -17.08 -23.49
CA GLY A 78 4.16 -18.37 -24.16
C GLY A 78 3.99 -18.31 -25.70
N GLY A 79 4.45 -17.23 -26.35
CA GLY A 79 4.23 -16.99 -27.78
C GLY A 79 2.88 -16.36 -28.13
N GLN A 80 2.07 -16.03 -27.12
CA GLN A 80 0.85 -15.25 -27.23
C GLN A 80 1.09 -13.81 -26.79
N SER A 81 0.19 -12.93 -27.23
CA SER A 81 0.12 -11.53 -26.83
C SER A 81 -1.14 -11.36 -25.98
N VAL A 82 -0.99 -10.88 -24.74
CA VAL A 82 -2.08 -10.77 -23.76
C VAL A 82 -2.27 -9.29 -23.40
N ASP A 83 -3.52 -8.84 -23.29
CA ASP A 83 -3.84 -7.47 -22.84
C ASP A 83 -3.25 -7.24 -21.44
N PRO A 84 -2.47 -6.16 -21.21
CA PRO A 84 -1.90 -5.88 -19.90
C PRO A 84 -2.95 -5.62 -18.81
N PHE A 85 -4.19 -5.28 -19.16
CA PHE A 85 -5.27 -5.10 -18.18
C PHE A 85 -6.03 -6.39 -17.86
N ASP A 86 -5.83 -7.47 -18.63
CA ASP A 86 -6.38 -8.80 -18.33
C ASP A 86 -5.48 -9.54 -17.34
N ALA A 87 -5.50 -9.07 -16.09
CA ALA A 87 -4.68 -9.65 -15.03
C ALA A 87 -4.99 -11.14 -14.78
N GLU A 88 -6.22 -11.59 -15.03
CA GLU A 88 -6.60 -13.00 -14.87
C GLU A 88 -5.89 -13.87 -15.91
N ALA A 89 -6.02 -13.53 -17.20
CA ALA A 89 -5.34 -14.26 -18.28
C ALA A 89 -3.81 -14.25 -18.12
N VAL A 90 -3.24 -13.13 -17.68
CA VAL A 90 -1.80 -13.04 -17.40
C VAL A 90 -1.41 -13.98 -16.27
N ASN A 91 -2.13 -13.98 -15.14
CA ASN A 91 -1.82 -14.85 -14.00
C ASN A 91 -1.97 -16.33 -14.34
N ASP A 92 -3.00 -16.71 -15.09
CA ASP A 92 -3.19 -18.09 -15.54
C ASP A 92 -2.01 -18.56 -16.40
N ALA A 93 -1.51 -17.69 -17.28
CA ALA A 93 -0.40 -18.01 -18.17
C ALA A 93 0.97 -18.06 -17.45
N ILE A 94 1.15 -17.33 -16.35
CA ILE A 94 2.41 -17.29 -15.59
C ILE A 94 2.42 -18.15 -14.32
N ALA A 95 1.29 -18.74 -13.93
CA ALA A 95 1.17 -19.55 -12.71
C ALA A 95 2.21 -20.68 -12.65
N VAL A 96 2.51 -21.31 -13.80
CA VAL A 96 3.49 -22.42 -13.91
C VAL A 96 4.91 -21.98 -13.53
N HIS A 97 5.18 -20.67 -13.57
CA HIS A 97 6.47 -20.07 -13.30
C HIS A 97 6.62 -19.58 -11.86
N GLY A 98 5.59 -19.75 -11.01
CA GLY A 98 5.61 -19.25 -9.64
C GLY A 98 5.64 -17.72 -9.58
N LEU A 99 4.95 -17.06 -10.52
CA LEU A 99 4.87 -15.61 -10.59
C LEU A 99 3.44 -15.12 -10.32
N VAL A 100 3.34 -13.86 -9.94
CA VAL A 100 2.08 -13.15 -9.76
C VAL A 100 2.16 -11.78 -10.43
N TYR A 101 1.07 -11.43 -11.08
CA TYR A 101 0.89 -10.17 -11.79
C TYR A 101 -0.35 -9.45 -11.25
N SER A 102 -0.31 -8.12 -11.23
CA SER A 102 -1.51 -7.32 -11.06
C SER A 102 -1.48 -6.14 -12.00
N ALA A 103 -2.66 -5.78 -12.47
CA ALA A 103 -2.92 -4.59 -13.25
C ALA A 103 -4.20 -3.92 -12.75
N GLY A 104 -4.17 -2.59 -12.69
CA GLY A 104 -5.39 -1.81 -12.77
C GLY A 104 -5.31 -0.43 -12.16
N LEU A 105 -6.46 0.14 -11.84
CA LEU A 105 -6.57 1.56 -11.53
C LEU A 105 -6.43 1.81 -10.03
N VAL A 106 -5.59 2.77 -9.66
CA VAL A 106 -5.40 3.31 -8.30
C VAL A 106 -5.69 4.82 -8.31
N ASP A 107 -6.09 5.38 -7.18
CA ASP A 107 -6.22 6.84 -6.90
C ASP A 107 -6.42 7.76 -8.13
N GLY A 108 -7.65 8.21 -8.40
CA GLY A 108 -7.92 9.04 -9.57
C GLY A 108 -7.80 8.29 -10.90
N ALA A 109 -8.10 6.99 -10.91
CA ALA A 109 -8.14 6.13 -12.10
C ALA A 109 -6.79 5.97 -12.84
N ARG A 110 -5.67 5.96 -12.10
CA ARG A 110 -4.32 5.80 -12.66
C ARG A 110 -3.94 4.33 -12.82
N PRO A 111 -3.48 3.88 -13.99
CA PRO A 111 -3.00 2.51 -14.16
C PRO A 111 -1.78 2.21 -13.28
N HIS A 112 -1.75 1.00 -12.73
CA HIS A 112 -0.70 0.46 -11.89
C HIS A 112 -0.44 -0.98 -12.30
N PHE A 113 0.83 -1.33 -12.48
CA PHE A 113 1.27 -2.66 -12.84
C PHE A 113 2.37 -3.13 -11.90
N PHE A 114 2.42 -4.44 -11.65
CA PHE A 114 3.61 -5.07 -11.09
C PHE A 114 3.69 -6.55 -11.48
N LEU A 115 4.90 -7.09 -11.47
CA LEU A 115 5.19 -8.51 -11.64
C LEU A 115 6.17 -8.93 -10.55
N ALA A 116 5.91 -10.04 -9.89
CA ALA A 116 6.73 -10.53 -8.78
C ALA A 116 6.71 -12.06 -8.67
N GLU A 117 7.61 -12.60 -7.87
CA GLU A 117 7.55 -13.99 -7.43
C GLU A 117 6.35 -14.20 -6.50
N LEU A 118 5.58 -15.26 -6.72
CA LEU A 118 4.47 -15.66 -5.85
C LEU A 118 5.03 -16.45 -4.66
N GLU A 119 4.88 -15.91 -3.45
CA GLU A 119 5.28 -16.61 -2.23
C GLU A 119 4.19 -17.55 -1.72
N SER A 120 2.94 -17.08 -1.73
CA SER A 120 1.81 -17.89 -1.30
C SER A 120 0.50 -17.39 -1.88
N GLU A 121 -0.43 -18.31 -2.06
CA GLU A 121 -1.81 -18.03 -2.43
C GLU A 121 -2.73 -18.74 -1.43
N ARG A 122 -3.71 -18.00 -0.87
CA ARG A 122 -4.69 -18.54 0.07
C ARG A 122 -6.06 -18.00 -0.24
N ARG A 123 -7.05 -18.88 -0.33
CA ARG A 123 -8.46 -18.47 -0.36
C ARG A 123 -8.96 -18.36 1.07
N ALA A 124 -9.47 -17.21 1.45
CA ALA A 124 -10.08 -17.00 2.76
C ALA A 124 -11.51 -17.54 2.77
N ASP A 125 -11.99 -17.92 3.96
CA ASP A 125 -13.37 -18.39 4.16
C ASP A 125 -14.41 -17.31 3.82
N SER A 126 -14.04 -16.04 3.96
CA SER A 126 -14.85 -14.88 3.57
C SER A 126 -14.97 -14.67 2.06
N GLY A 127 -14.30 -15.50 1.24
CA GLY A 127 -14.48 -15.54 -0.22
C GLY A 127 -13.40 -14.84 -1.03
N PHE A 128 -12.52 -14.05 -0.42
CA PHE A 128 -11.43 -13.39 -1.14
C PHE A 128 -10.20 -14.31 -1.34
N LEU A 129 -9.41 -13.99 -2.37
CA LEU A 129 -8.14 -14.62 -2.68
C LEU A 129 -6.98 -13.73 -2.21
N LEU A 130 -6.17 -14.18 -1.26
CA LEU A 130 -4.94 -13.52 -0.88
C LEU A 130 -3.78 -14.06 -1.71
N ARG A 131 -3.09 -13.18 -2.43
CA ARG A 131 -1.82 -13.45 -3.09
C ARG A 131 -0.72 -12.66 -2.41
N VAL A 132 0.24 -13.37 -1.82
CA VAL A 132 1.44 -12.75 -1.24
C VAL A 132 2.55 -12.82 -2.26
N SER A 133 3.09 -11.68 -2.64
CA SER A 133 4.25 -11.59 -3.53
C SER A 133 5.54 -11.32 -2.76
N GLY A 134 6.62 -11.92 -3.23
CA GLY A 134 7.98 -11.76 -2.72
C GLY A 134 8.76 -10.75 -3.54
N ARG A 135 9.86 -11.20 -4.16
CA ARG A 135 10.74 -10.37 -4.97
C ARG A 135 10.03 -9.79 -6.19
N GLU A 136 10.11 -8.49 -6.36
CA GLU A 136 9.52 -7.76 -7.48
C GLU A 136 10.46 -7.75 -8.69
N LEU A 137 9.93 -8.13 -9.84
CA LEU A 137 10.64 -8.20 -11.12
C LEU A 137 10.37 -6.97 -11.99
N ALA A 138 9.19 -6.36 -11.83
CA ALA A 138 8.82 -5.08 -12.45
C ALA A 138 7.85 -4.32 -11.54
N ARG A 139 8.02 -2.99 -11.45
CA ARG A 139 7.17 -2.11 -10.62
C ARG A 139 7.15 -0.67 -11.14
N CYS A 140 6.04 0.02 -10.86
CA CYS A 140 5.97 1.48 -10.95
C CYS A 140 6.78 2.16 -9.84
N LEU A 141 7.03 3.46 -10.02
CA LEU A 141 7.58 4.39 -9.02
C LEU A 141 6.72 4.41 -7.76
N SER A 142 5.39 4.38 -7.91
CA SER A 142 4.48 4.08 -6.81
C SER A 142 4.42 2.57 -6.58
N ALA A 143 4.68 2.11 -5.37
CA ALA A 143 4.64 0.69 -5.02
C ALA A 143 3.90 0.49 -3.68
N PRO A 144 2.55 0.54 -3.70
CA PRO A 144 1.77 0.35 -2.49
C PRO A 144 2.00 -1.07 -1.93
N PRO A 145 2.14 -1.24 -0.61
CA PRO A 145 2.34 -2.55 0.02
C PRO A 145 1.21 -3.54 -0.19
N ALA A 146 -0.02 -3.07 -0.38
CA ALA A 146 -1.15 -3.90 -0.73
C ALA A 146 -2.12 -3.18 -1.67
N MET A 147 -2.95 -3.97 -2.33
CA MET A 147 -4.07 -3.50 -3.13
C MET A 147 -5.15 -4.58 -3.21
N THR A 148 -6.41 -4.15 -3.21
CA THR A 148 -7.55 -5.01 -3.47
C THR A 148 -8.05 -4.81 -4.91
N ARG A 149 -8.31 -5.92 -5.62
CA ARG A 149 -8.81 -5.98 -6.99
C ARG A 149 -9.96 -6.98 -7.08
N GLY A 150 -11.19 -6.48 -7.14
CA GLY A 150 -12.38 -7.31 -7.02
C GLY A 150 -12.33 -8.08 -5.70
N SER A 151 -12.34 -9.42 -5.77
CA SER A 151 -12.19 -10.29 -4.60
C SER A 151 -10.76 -10.80 -4.38
N THR A 152 -9.74 -10.18 -4.98
CA THR A 152 -8.33 -10.59 -4.81
C THR A 152 -7.54 -9.50 -4.10
N ILE A 153 -6.87 -9.86 -3.01
CA ILE A 153 -5.93 -9.01 -2.27
C ILE A 153 -4.52 -9.39 -2.69
N PHE A 154 -3.75 -8.41 -3.14
CA PHE A 154 -2.33 -8.56 -3.42
C PHE A 154 -1.53 -7.92 -2.29
N LEU A 155 -0.81 -8.72 -1.51
CA LEU A 155 0.06 -8.27 -0.42
C LEU A 155 1.53 -8.41 -0.86
N ARG A 156 2.23 -7.29 -0.98
CA ARG A 156 3.57 -7.23 -1.58
C ARG A 156 4.64 -7.11 -0.50
N ARG A 157 5.26 -8.25 -0.13
CA ARG A 157 6.26 -8.30 0.94
C ARG A 157 7.43 -7.35 0.69
N GLU A 158 8.01 -7.36 -0.51
CA GLU A 158 9.15 -6.49 -0.81
C GLU A 158 8.76 -5.00 -0.74
N SER A 159 7.61 -4.62 -1.31
CA SER A 159 7.08 -3.25 -1.22
C SER A 159 6.82 -2.83 0.23
N LEU A 160 6.24 -3.70 1.06
CA LEU A 160 6.04 -3.43 2.48
C LEU A 160 7.36 -3.23 3.22
N ARG A 161 8.34 -4.10 2.99
CA ARG A 161 9.66 -4.01 3.61
C ARG A 161 10.35 -2.68 3.28
N ARG A 162 10.25 -2.25 2.02
CA ARG A 162 10.79 -0.96 1.54
C ARG A 162 10.04 0.23 2.14
N PHE A 163 8.73 0.17 2.20
CA PHE A 163 7.90 1.17 2.87
C PHE A 163 8.29 1.34 4.35
N LEU A 164 8.46 0.24 5.09
CA LEU A 164 8.89 0.28 6.49
C LEU A 164 10.29 0.88 6.66
N TRP A 165 11.20 0.54 5.75
CA TRP A 165 12.51 1.19 5.68
C TRP A 165 12.40 2.70 5.44
N GLU A 166 11.58 3.17 4.50
CA GLU A 166 11.37 4.60 4.25
C GLU A 166 10.82 5.32 5.49
N LYS A 167 9.93 4.67 6.26
CA LYS A 167 9.43 5.21 7.52
C LYS A 167 10.52 5.34 8.58
N TYR A 168 11.35 4.31 8.72
CA TYR A 168 12.49 4.33 9.62
C TYR A 168 13.53 5.39 9.22
N GLU A 169 13.90 5.43 7.94
CA GLU A 169 14.86 6.40 7.38
C GLU A 169 14.37 7.84 7.58
N SER A 170 13.08 8.10 7.37
CA SER A 170 12.47 9.41 7.63
C SER A 170 12.48 9.78 9.12
N TRP A 171 12.20 8.81 10.00
CA TRP A 171 12.24 9.02 11.45
C TRP A 171 13.65 9.35 11.94
N LEU A 172 14.70 8.75 11.36
CA LEU A 172 16.10 9.00 11.71
C LEU A 172 16.54 10.46 11.56
N TRP A 173 15.83 11.28 10.77
CA TRP A 173 16.20 12.68 10.52
C TRP A 173 16.08 13.57 11.76
N SER A 174 15.11 13.28 12.65
CA SER A 174 14.87 14.07 13.86
C SER A 174 14.61 13.23 15.11
N ARG A 175 14.43 11.92 14.96
CA ARG A 175 14.18 10.94 16.04
C ARG A 175 13.13 11.43 17.06
N PRO A 176 11.94 11.89 16.60
CA PRO A 176 10.92 12.40 17.51
C PRO A 176 10.43 11.30 18.45
N ASP A 177 10.21 11.64 19.73
CA ASP A 177 9.55 10.75 20.69
C ASP A 177 8.03 10.73 20.44
N ASN A 178 7.60 9.80 19.59
CA ASN A 178 6.22 9.66 19.17
C ASN A 178 5.84 8.17 18.97
N ALA A 179 4.65 7.91 18.44
CA ALA A 179 4.19 6.54 18.17
C ALA A 179 5.16 5.74 17.27
N MET A 180 5.84 6.38 16.31
CA MET A 180 6.86 5.69 15.50
C MET A 180 8.05 5.27 16.36
N ALA A 181 8.57 6.15 17.23
CA ALA A 181 9.66 5.78 18.14
C ALA A 181 9.27 4.59 19.05
N ARG A 182 8.04 4.58 19.56
CA ARG A 182 7.52 3.46 20.37
C ARG A 182 7.46 2.16 19.57
N ALA A 183 6.99 2.20 18.32
CA ALA A 183 6.96 1.02 17.45
C ALA A 183 8.39 0.49 17.18
N LEU A 184 9.31 1.37 16.80
CA LEU A 184 10.69 1.02 16.45
C LEU A 184 11.48 0.45 17.63
N ALA A 185 11.17 0.85 18.87
CA ALA A 185 11.85 0.38 20.07
C ALA A 185 11.69 -1.15 20.31
N PHE A 186 10.72 -1.80 19.67
CA PHE A 186 10.54 -3.26 19.73
C PHE A 186 11.44 -4.04 18.77
N TYR A 187 12.18 -3.35 17.89
CA TYR A 187 12.98 -3.99 16.84
C TYR A 187 14.44 -3.54 16.91
N PRO A 188 15.42 -4.42 16.59
CA PRO A 188 16.85 -4.14 16.74
C PRO A 188 17.43 -3.31 15.58
N PHE A 189 16.78 -2.22 15.17
CA PHE A 189 17.19 -1.42 14.02
C PHE A 189 18.63 -0.88 14.07
N ASP A 190 19.15 -0.61 15.28
CA ASP A 190 20.51 -0.09 15.47
C ASP A 190 21.59 -1.18 15.36
N THR A 191 21.25 -2.46 15.55
CA THR A 191 22.22 -3.56 15.63
C THR A 191 22.04 -4.62 14.55
N ALA A 192 20.83 -4.78 14.02
CA ALA A 192 20.44 -5.80 13.05
C ALA A 192 19.32 -5.28 12.15
N LEU A 193 19.66 -4.39 11.22
CA LEU A 193 18.70 -3.71 10.33
C LEU A 193 17.83 -4.70 9.54
N ASP A 194 18.44 -5.70 8.90
CA ASP A 194 17.71 -6.64 8.06
C ASP A 194 16.76 -7.52 8.89
N ASP A 195 17.21 -8.03 10.05
CA ASP A 195 16.36 -8.81 10.96
C ASP A 195 15.20 -7.98 11.52
N ALA A 196 15.45 -6.71 11.86
CA ALA A 196 14.43 -5.78 12.31
C ALA A 196 13.35 -5.56 11.23
N LEU A 197 13.78 -5.29 9.99
CA LEU A 197 12.87 -5.11 8.87
C LEU A 197 12.09 -6.37 8.53
N ASP A 198 12.72 -7.54 8.54
CA ASP A 198 12.05 -8.81 8.19
C ASP A 198 11.00 -9.19 9.25
N THR A 199 11.34 -9.00 10.54
CA THR A 199 10.43 -9.23 11.66
C THR A 199 9.25 -8.26 11.61
N MET A 200 9.53 -6.96 11.44
CA MET A 200 8.50 -5.92 11.35
C MET A 200 7.61 -6.14 10.12
N THR A 201 8.20 -6.45 8.96
CA THR A 201 7.44 -6.76 7.72
C THR A 201 6.47 -7.90 7.96
N THR A 202 6.93 -9.00 8.58
CA THR A 202 6.08 -10.16 8.87
C THR A 202 4.94 -9.81 9.84
N ALA A 203 5.21 -8.98 10.84
CA ALA A 203 4.17 -8.52 11.78
C ALA A 203 3.13 -7.64 11.06
N GLU A 204 3.58 -6.68 10.25
CA GLU A 204 2.72 -5.70 9.58
C GLU A 204 1.96 -6.28 8.39
N MET A 205 2.43 -7.38 7.79
CA MET A 205 1.66 -8.13 6.79
C MET A 205 0.28 -8.55 7.33
N ALA A 206 0.21 -8.98 8.59
CA ALA A 206 -1.06 -9.36 9.22
C ALA A 206 -1.99 -8.15 9.47
N VAL A 207 -1.41 -6.97 9.71
CA VAL A 207 -2.15 -5.73 9.93
C VAL A 207 -2.76 -5.23 8.62
N ILE A 208 -1.96 -5.25 7.55
CA ILE A 208 -2.42 -4.88 6.22
C ILE A 208 -3.46 -5.89 5.73
N GLU A 209 -3.25 -7.20 5.92
CA GLU A 209 -4.27 -8.20 5.59
C GLU A 209 -5.59 -7.92 6.33
N ALA A 210 -5.56 -7.55 7.62
CA ALA A 210 -6.77 -7.19 8.35
C ALA A 210 -7.46 -5.92 7.81
N HIS A 211 -6.68 -4.91 7.39
CA HIS A 211 -7.21 -3.70 6.75
C HIS A 211 -7.89 -4.01 5.41
N GLU A 212 -7.22 -4.74 4.52
CA GLU A 212 -7.77 -5.12 3.21
C GLU A 212 -9.02 -6.01 3.36
N GLN A 213 -9.04 -6.89 4.38
CA GLN A 213 -10.25 -7.63 4.74
C GLN A 213 -11.40 -6.69 5.13
N GLY A 214 -11.12 -5.68 5.95
CA GLY A 214 -12.12 -4.68 6.31
C GLY A 214 -12.63 -3.87 5.11
N GLU A 215 -11.74 -3.49 4.21
CA GLU A 215 -12.09 -2.77 2.97
C GLU A 215 -12.96 -3.60 2.04
N TYR A 216 -12.69 -4.91 1.94
CA TYR A 216 -13.50 -5.85 1.19
C TYR A 216 -14.92 -5.95 1.76
N HIS A 217 -15.08 -6.17 3.06
CA HIS A 217 -16.40 -6.26 3.69
C HIS A 217 -17.16 -4.94 3.61
N ALA A 218 -16.50 -3.80 3.84
CA ALA A 218 -17.11 -2.49 3.63
C ALA A 218 -17.60 -2.32 2.19
N GLY A 219 -16.86 -2.82 1.20
CA GLY A 219 -17.29 -2.82 -0.21
C GLY A 219 -18.55 -3.66 -0.46
N LEU A 220 -18.67 -4.83 0.17
CA LEU A 220 -19.88 -5.66 0.08
C LEU A 220 -21.09 -4.98 0.71
N ASP A 221 -20.89 -4.34 1.87
CA ASP A 221 -21.97 -3.68 2.61
C ASP A 221 -22.48 -2.42 1.91
N LEU A 222 -21.57 -1.64 1.30
CA LEU A 222 -21.89 -0.38 0.62
C LEU A 222 -22.33 -0.55 -0.83
N GLY A 223 -21.94 -1.65 -1.49
CA GLY A 223 -22.35 -1.99 -2.85
C GLY A 223 -21.72 -1.13 -3.94
N GLU A 224 -22.17 -1.35 -5.18
CA GLU A 224 -21.62 -0.69 -6.38
C GLU A 224 -21.85 0.83 -6.40
N ASP A 225 -22.90 1.32 -5.72
CA ASP A 225 -23.22 2.74 -5.60
C ASP A 225 -22.08 3.54 -4.96
N TRP A 226 -21.29 2.91 -4.08
CA TRP A 226 -20.12 3.54 -3.49
C TRP A 226 -19.02 3.81 -4.50
N GLU A 227 -18.73 2.85 -5.38
CA GLU A 227 -17.71 3.02 -6.42
C GLU A 227 -18.18 4.03 -7.47
N ALA A 228 -19.48 4.06 -7.81
CA ALA A 228 -20.07 5.07 -8.68
C ALA A 228 -19.93 6.48 -8.08
N MET A 229 -20.28 6.65 -6.80
CA MET A 229 -20.10 7.91 -6.09
C MET A 229 -18.63 8.36 -6.07
N LEU A 230 -17.69 7.44 -5.74
CA LEU A 230 -16.25 7.77 -5.72
C LEU A 230 -15.74 8.23 -7.09
N LEU A 231 -16.25 7.64 -8.18
CA LEU A 231 -15.91 8.03 -9.54
C LEU A 231 -16.40 9.45 -9.85
N ASP A 232 -17.64 9.78 -9.48
CA ASP A 232 -18.25 11.09 -9.72
C ASP A 232 -17.54 12.23 -8.96
N ILE A 233 -17.05 11.95 -7.76
CA ILE A 233 -16.33 12.93 -6.93
C ILE A 233 -14.81 12.84 -7.08
N SER A 234 -14.30 12.05 -8.02
CA SER A 234 -12.87 11.82 -8.21
C SER A 234 -12.09 13.12 -8.42
N LEU A 235 -10.87 13.18 -7.90
CA LEU A 235 -9.97 14.34 -7.92
C LEU A 235 -10.51 15.57 -7.17
N THR A 236 -11.47 15.39 -6.26
CA THR A 236 -11.96 16.45 -5.37
C THR A 236 -11.60 16.17 -3.90
N PRO A 237 -11.65 17.18 -3.02
CA PRO A 237 -11.51 16.96 -1.58
C PRO A 237 -12.56 16.00 -0.99
N ALA A 238 -13.73 15.86 -1.64
CA ALA A 238 -14.77 14.93 -1.21
C ALA A 238 -14.33 13.47 -1.38
N GLU A 239 -13.58 13.14 -2.44
CA GLU A 239 -12.99 11.80 -2.62
C GLU A 239 -12.10 11.44 -1.44
N LEU A 240 -11.20 12.36 -1.03
CA LEU A 240 -10.28 12.13 0.09
C LEU A 240 -11.02 11.86 1.40
N MET A 241 -12.13 12.58 1.64
CA MET A 241 -12.95 12.38 2.83
C MET A 241 -13.73 11.06 2.76
N ALA A 242 -14.34 10.73 1.61
CA ALA A 242 -15.09 9.50 1.42
C ALA A 242 -14.20 8.26 1.59
N ARG A 243 -13.01 8.25 0.98
CA ARG A 243 -12.01 7.18 1.18
C ARG A 243 -11.62 7.05 2.65
N ALA A 244 -11.34 8.15 3.34
CA ALA A 244 -11.02 8.13 4.77
C ALA A 244 -12.16 7.56 5.63
N VAL A 245 -13.43 7.81 5.27
CA VAL A 245 -14.59 7.21 5.95
C VAL A 245 -14.60 5.69 5.79
N ARG A 246 -14.36 5.18 4.57
CA ARG A 246 -14.26 3.74 4.31
C ARG A 246 -13.07 3.10 5.03
N ASP A 247 -11.88 3.72 4.97
CA ASP A 247 -10.70 3.26 5.71
C ASP A 247 -10.97 3.16 7.23
N HIS A 248 -11.72 4.11 7.79
CA HIS A 248 -12.11 4.06 9.20
C HIS A 248 -13.12 2.95 9.50
N LEU A 249 -14.06 2.69 8.60
CA LEU A 249 -14.96 1.54 8.72
C LEU A 249 -14.18 0.23 8.68
N ALA A 250 -13.27 0.05 7.72
CA ALA A 250 -12.40 -1.11 7.62
C ALA A 250 -11.56 -1.30 8.90
N ASP A 251 -10.89 -0.23 9.36
CA ASP A 251 -10.04 -0.31 10.54
C ASP A 251 -10.81 -0.53 11.84
N CYS A 252 -12.01 0.02 11.97
CA CYS A 252 -12.81 -0.18 13.19
C CYS A 252 -13.49 -1.56 13.24
N THR A 253 -13.71 -2.19 12.10
CA THR A 253 -14.33 -3.52 12.03
C THR A 253 -13.32 -4.66 12.11
N HIS A 254 -12.11 -4.48 11.55
CA HIS A 254 -11.13 -5.56 11.42
C HIS A 254 -9.77 -5.23 12.06
N THR A 255 -9.11 -4.15 11.65
CA THR A 255 -7.72 -3.85 12.03
C THR A 255 -7.54 -3.57 13.52
N LEU A 256 -8.22 -2.55 14.05
CA LEU A 256 -8.12 -2.14 15.45
C LEU A 256 -8.60 -3.24 16.41
N PRO A 257 -9.73 -3.95 16.18
CA PRO A 257 -10.11 -5.09 17.00
C PRO A 257 -9.04 -6.17 17.04
N MET A 258 -8.44 -6.52 15.90
CA MET A 258 -7.37 -7.53 15.81
C MET A 258 -6.12 -7.10 16.61
N LEU A 259 -5.70 -5.84 16.46
CA LEU A 259 -4.55 -5.28 17.16
C LEU A 259 -4.74 -5.29 18.68
N LEU A 260 -5.90 -4.83 19.14
CA LEU A 260 -6.23 -4.70 20.57
C LEU A 260 -6.47 -6.06 21.24
N ALA A 261 -7.16 -6.99 20.57
CA ALA A 261 -7.45 -8.31 21.13
C ALA A 261 -6.21 -9.22 21.20
N SER A 262 -5.28 -9.06 20.25
CA SER A 262 -4.09 -9.91 20.14
C SER A 262 -2.85 -9.36 20.88
N GLY A 263 -2.97 -8.21 21.56
CA GLY A 263 -1.85 -7.57 22.25
C GLY A 263 -0.69 -7.19 21.32
N ARG A 264 -0.99 -6.75 20.08
CA ARG A 264 0.03 -6.38 19.08
C ARG A 264 0.51 -4.95 19.29
N GLU A 265 1.14 -4.68 20.43
CA GLU A 265 1.58 -3.33 20.81
C GLU A 265 2.46 -2.62 19.76
N PRO A 266 3.49 -3.28 19.17
CA PRO A 266 4.35 -2.61 18.19
C PRO A 266 3.56 -2.15 16.96
N SER A 267 2.64 -2.98 16.49
CA SER A 267 1.78 -2.71 15.35
C SER A 267 0.71 -1.66 15.66
N LEU A 268 0.19 -1.62 16.89
CA LEU A 268 -0.75 -0.56 17.30
C LEU A 268 -0.06 0.82 17.34
N HIS A 269 1.18 0.88 17.83
CA HIS A 269 1.99 2.09 17.72
C HIS A 269 2.22 2.49 16.26
N LEU A 270 2.57 1.53 15.40
CA LEU A 270 2.82 1.80 13.98
C LEU A 270 1.56 2.25 13.23
N PHE A 271 0.40 1.66 13.54
CA PHE A 271 -0.90 2.05 13.02
C PHE A 271 -1.17 3.54 13.28
N VAL A 272 -1.05 3.97 14.54
CA VAL A 272 -1.30 5.38 14.91
C VAL A 272 -0.24 6.32 14.31
N ALA A 273 1.01 5.86 14.22
CA ALA A 273 2.08 6.61 13.58
C ALA A 273 1.79 6.89 12.10
N ASN A 274 1.21 5.92 11.39
CA ASN A 274 0.90 6.01 9.96
C ASN A 274 -0.51 6.53 9.63
N LEU A 275 -1.37 6.75 10.64
CA LEU A 275 -2.69 7.31 10.41
C LEU A 275 -2.59 8.70 9.74
N GLY A 276 -3.16 8.82 8.55
CA GLY A 276 -3.07 10.02 7.71
C GLY A 276 -3.74 11.26 8.33
N ALA A 277 -3.38 12.45 7.85
CA ALA A 277 -3.89 13.71 8.37
C ALA A 277 -5.42 13.81 8.32
N MET A 278 -6.03 13.44 7.18
CA MET A 278 -7.49 13.42 7.02
C MET A 278 -8.14 12.48 8.03
N ARG A 279 -7.58 11.28 8.19
CA ARG A 279 -8.08 10.25 9.11
C ARG A 279 -7.99 10.71 10.58
N LYS A 280 -6.90 11.37 10.97
CA LYS A 280 -6.75 11.99 12.30
C LYS A 280 -7.75 13.12 12.52
N GLN A 281 -8.01 13.93 11.51
CA GLN A 281 -8.95 15.05 11.58
C GLN A 281 -10.40 14.57 11.72
N LEU A 282 -10.78 13.51 11.02
CA LEU A 282 -12.13 12.95 11.09
C LEU A 282 -12.35 12.13 12.37
N PHE A 283 -11.32 11.46 12.89
CA PHE A 283 -11.43 10.59 14.07
C PHE A 283 -10.47 10.98 15.21
N PRO A 284 -10.54 12.19 15.78
CA PRO A 284 -9.58 12.65 16.79
C PRO A 284 -9.60 11.81 18.08
N SER A 285 -10.74 11.21 18.43
CA SER A 285 -10.85 10.36 19.62
C SER A 285 -10.01 9.08 19.54
N VAL A 286 -9.62 8.61 18.34
CA VAL A 286 -8.67 7.49 18.19
C VAL A 286 -7.30 7.84 18.76
N VAL A 287 -6.89 9.11 18.62
CA VAL A 287 -5.61 9.61 19.13
C VAL A 287 -5.67 9.73 20.65
N THR A 288 -6.78 10.23 21.19
CA THR A 288 -7.01 10.27 22.64
C THR A 288 -7.00 8.88 23.25
N ALA A 289 -7.77 7.93 22.69
CA ALA A 289 -7.82 6.57 23.20
C ALA A 289 -6.47 5.85 23.11
N TYR A 290 -5.68 6.11 22.06
CA TYR A 290 -4.31 5.63 21.97
C TYR A 290 -3.43 6.20 23.10
N GLN A 291 -3.53 7.49 23.41
CA GLN A 291 -2.74 8.10 24.48
C GLN A 291 -3.13 7.53 25.85
N ASP A 292 -4.44 7.40 26.11
CA ASP A 292 -4.94 6.79 27.34
C ASP A 292 -4.45 5.33 27.48
N TRP A 293 -4.43 4.57 26.38
CA TRP A 293 -3.88 3.21 26.36
C TRP A 293 -2.37 3.18 26.64
N VAL A 294 -1.59 4.11 26.06
CA VAL A 294 -0.15 4.23 26.35
C VAL A 294 0.10 4.52 27.83
N ASP A 295 -0.72 5.37 28.45
CA ASP A 295 -0.52 5.81 29.84
C ASP A 295 -1.03 4.77 30.86
N ALA A 296 -2.13 4.08 30.57
CA ALA A 296 -2.78 3.15 31.50
C ALA A 296 -2.44 1.66 31.25
N GLY A 297 -2.00 1.31 30.04
CA GLY A 297 -1.78 -0.07 29.60
C GLY A 297 -3.06 -0.91 29.40
N ASP A 298 -4.24 -0.32 29.57
CA ASP A 298 -5.53 -1.00 29.41
C ASP A 298 -6.18 -0.66 28.05
N GLY A 299 -6.37 -1.67 27.21
CA GLY A 299 -6.98 -1.55 25.89
C GLY A 299 -8.51 -1.56 25.88
N ALA A 300 -9.18 -1.79 27.02
CA ALA A 300 -10.63 -1.99 27.07
C ALA A 300 -11.42 -0.76 26.58
N ALA A 301 -11.03 0.44 27.02
CA ALA A 301 -11.66 1.69 26.60
C ALA A 301 -11.42 1.97 25.10
N PHE A 302 -10.23 1.65 24.60
CA PHE A 302 -9.91 1.79 23.18
C PHE A 302 -10.76 0.81 22.35
N LEU A 303 -10.87 -0.44 22.79
CA LEU A 303 -11.69 -1.44 22.10
C LEU A 303 -13.18 -1.07 22.07
N ASP A 304 -13.71 -0.50 23.16
CA ASP A 304 -15.09 0.01 23.19
C ASP A 304 -15.30 1.17 22.20
N LEU A 305 -14.36 2.12 22.15
CA LEU A 305 -14.37 3.20 21.17
C LEU A 305 -14.40 2.63 19.75
N THR A 306 -13.53 1.66 19.45
CA THR A 306 -13.45 1.01 18.14
C THR A 306 -14.78 0.39 17.72
N ARG A 307 -15.47 -0.31 18.62
CA ARG A 307 -16.79 -0.91 18.31
C ARG A 307 -17.84 0.16 17.99
N ARG A 308 -17.95 1.20 18.82
CA ARG A 308 -18.90 2.31 18.57
C ARG A 308 -18.57 3.09 17.31
N ALA A 309 -17.28 3.21 17.00
CA ALA A 309 -16.81 3.89 15.80
C ALA A 309 -17.17 3.09 14.53
N ALA A 310 -17.13 1.76 14.54
CA ALA A 310 -17.57 0.95 13.41
C ALA A 310 -19.01 1.29 12.99
N ASP A 311 -19.95 1.31 13.95
CA ASP A 311 -21.35 1.70 13.70
C ASP A 311 -21.45 3.14 13.16
N HIS A 312 -20.66 4.06 13.72
CA HIS A 312 -20.64 5.45 13.28
C HIS A 312 -20.18 5.61 11.83
N TRP A 313 -19.06 4.98 11.46
CA TRP A 313 -18.48 5.09 10.12
C TRP A 313 -19.37 4.42 9.08
N HIS A 314 -19.97 3.27 9.41
CA HIS A 314 -20.96 2.63 8.55
C HIS A 314 -22.18 3.54 8.31
N ALA A 315 -22.77 4.10 9.37
CA ALA A 315 -23.89 5.03 9.24
C ALA A 315 -23.52 6.34 8.51
N LEU A 316 -22.27 6.79 8.59
CA LEU A 316 -21.80 7.94 7.83
C LEU A 316 -21.62 7.60 6.34
N ALA A 317 -21.06 6.45 6.01
CA ALA A 317 -20.93 5.98 4.63
C ALA A 317 -22.30 5.88 3.93
N LEU A 318 -23.31 5.30 4.59
CA LEU A 318 -24.69 5.25 4.07
C LEU A 318 -25.30 6.65 3.87
N ARG A 319 -24.96 7.62 4.73
CA ARG A 319 -25.40 9.01 4.57
C ARG A 319 -24.73 9.70 3.38
N LEU A 320 -23.46 9.40 3.10
CA LEU A 320 -22.79 9.90 1.90
C LEU A 320 -23.48 9.38 0.64
N LEU A 321 -23.78 8.07 0.57
CA LEU A 321 -24.56 7.48 -0.53
C LEU A 321 -25.92 8.16 -0.71
N ALA A 322 -26.67 8.35 0.39
CA ALA A 322 -27.98 9.00 0.33
C ALA A 322 -27.93 10.48 -0.11
N LEU A 323 -26.79 11.16 0.08
CA LEU A 323 -26.59 12.55 -0.39
C LEU A 323 -26.19 12.63 -1.86
N HIS A 324 -25.57 11.58 -2.39
CA HIS A 324 -25.18 11.46 -3.80
C HIS A 324 -26.33 11.01 -4.70
N ALA A 325 -27.24 10.18 -4.15
CA ALA A 325 -28.41 9.61 -4.83
C ALA A 325 -29.45 10.63 -5.35
#